data_AF-A0A7V9DGG0-F1
#
_entry.id   AF-A0A7V9DGG0-F1
#
_cell.length_a   1.000
_cell.length_b   1.000
_cell.length_c   1.000
_cell.angle_alpha   90.00
_cell.angle_beta   90.00
_cell.angle_gamma   90.00
#
_symmetry.space_group_name_H-M   'P 1'
#
loop_
_entity.id
_entity.type
_entity.pdbx_description
1 polymer ?
#
loop_
_entity_poly.entity_id
_entity_poly.type
_entity_poly.pdbx_seq_one_letter_code
_entity_poly.pdbx_strand_id
1 'polypeptide(L)'
;MTKVRIPPTLRNEVGGEREVLGEGQTVREVLEDVAGRYPALEGQLFENGEIAAFVNVYLGGEDVRTLDGLDTRVNGSSVILLPAMAGGAPASPAALGSRRAKSSSAERSRGGC
;
A
#
# COMPACT_ATOMS: atom_id res chain seq x y z
N MET A 1 -5.86 -9.80 15.51
CA MET A 1 -5.34 -9.80 14.13
C MET A 1 -5.70 -8.50 13.44
N THR A 2 -4.69 -7.81 12.93
CA THR A 2 -4.80 -6.55 12.20
C THR A 2 -4.30 -6.73 10.78
N LYS A 3 -4.95 -6.10 9.82
CA LYS A 3 -4.47 -6.06 8.43
C LYS A 3 -3.40 -4.97 8.28
N VAL A 4 -2.24 -5.35 7.77
CA VAL A 4 -1.12 -4.47 7.44
C VAL A 4 -0.97 -4.43 5.92
N ARG A 5 -1.17 -3.25 5.34
CA ARG A 5 -1.13 -3.06 3.89
C ARG A 5 0.27 -2.71 3.43
N ILE A 6 0.78 -3.49 2.47
CA ILE A 6 2.17 -3.41 2.01
C ILE A 6 2.27 -2.63 0.68
N PRO A 7 3.04 -1.54 0.63
CA PRO A 7 3.24 -0.75 -0.58
C PRO A 7 4.04 -1.57 -1.61
N PRO A 8 3.87 -1.29 -2.92
CA PRO A 8 4.55 -2.04 -4.00
C PRO A 8 6.05 -2.21 -3.80
N THR A 9 6.74 -1.18 -3.28
CA THR A 9 8.19 -1.18 -3.02
C THR A 9 8.61 -2.24 -2.01
N LEU A 10 7.76 -2.57 -1.04
CA LEU A 10 8.03 -3.52 0.03
C LEU A 10 7.45 -4.91 -0.24
N ARG A 11 6.74 -5.11 -1.35
CA ARG A 11 6.08 -6.39 -1.65
C ARG A 11 7.06 -7.54 -1.84
N ASN A 12 8.24 -7.26 -2.40
CA ASN A 12 9.25 -8.30 -2.60
C ASN A 12 9.68 -8.94 -1.27
N GLU A 13 9.64 -8.19 -0.18
CA GLU A 13 10.06 -8.64 1.14
C GLU A 13 8.99 -9.53 1.83
N VAL A 14 7.70 -9.38 1.45
CA VAL A 14 6.59 -10.24 1.90
C VAL A 14 6.18 -11.30 0.86
N GLY A 15 7.06 -11.63 -0.10
CA GLY A 15 6.76 -12.65 -1.11
C GLY A 15 5.69 -12.24 -2.14
N GLY A 16 5.49 -10.94 -2.35
CA GLY A 16 4.54 -10.37 -3.31
C GLY A 16 3.17 -10.01 -2.73
N GLU A 17 2.95 -10.33 -1.45
CA GLU A 17 1.67 -10.10 -0.78
C GLU A 17 1.34 -8.60 -0.67
N ARG A 18 0.07 -8.25 -0.93
CA ARG A 18 -0.42 -6.87 -0.84
C ARG A 18 -0.81 -6.47 0.58
N GLU A 19 -1.18 -7.46 1.38
CA GLU A 19 -1.69 -7.33 2.73
C GLU A 19 -1.21 -8.53 3.53
N VAL A 20 -0.70 -8.29 4.73
CA VAL A 20 -0.34 -9.34 5.69
C VAL A 20 -1.14 -9.12 6.97
N LEU A 21 -1.38 -10.20 7.70
CA LEU A 21 -2.04 -10.14 9.00
C LEU A 21 -0.97 -10.05 10.08
N GLY A 22 -1.01 -9.05 10.95
CA GLY A 22 -0.17 -8.94 12.14
C GLY A 22 -0.95 -9.08 13.44
N GLU A 23 -0.30 -9.56 14.48
CA GLU A 23 -0.88 -9.75 15.80
C GLU A 23 -0.27 -8.79 16.83
N GLY A 24 -1.11 -8.13 17.62
CA GLY A 24 -0.69 -7.11 18.57
C GLY A 24 -1.84 -6.19 18.98
N GLN A 25 -1.68 -5.53 20.12
CA GLN A 25 -2.59 -4.51 20.63
C GLN A 25 -2.14 -3.10 20.25
N THR A 26 -0.84 -2.90 20.06
CA THR A 26 -0.22 -1.64 19.59
C THR A 26 0.39 -1.77 18.21
N VAL A 27 0.66 -0.62 17.57
CA VAL A 27 1.33 -0.56 16.27
C VAL A 27 2.70 -1.22 16.34
N ARG A 28 3.44 -1.02 17.43
CA ARG A 28 4.71 -1.70 17.74
C ARG A 28 4.56 -3.21 17.63
N GLU A 29 3.67 -3.80 18.43
CA GLU A 29 3.52 -5.25 18.50
C GLU A 29 3.13 -5.83 17.14
N VAL A 30 2.23 -5.16 16.42
CA VAL A 30 1.81 -5.59 15.07
C VAL A 30 2.96 -5.53 14.07
N LEU A 31 3.79 -4.48 14.10
CA LEU A 31 4.94 -4.35 13.20
C LEU A 31 6.08 -5.32 13.58
N GLU A 32 6.32 -5.54 14.87
CA GLU A 32 7.30 -6.51 15.38
C GLU A 32 6.89 -7.95 15.03
N ASP A 33 5.61 -8.31 15.12
CA ASP A 33 5.09 -9.62 14.70
C ASP A 33 5.22 -9.85 13.18
N VAL A 34 5.00 -8.80 12.37
CA VAL A 34 5.24 -8.87 10.93
C VAL A 34 6.73 -8.97 10.62
N ALA A 35 7.57 -8.15 11.27
CA ALA A 35 9.02 -8.16 11.09
C ALA A 35 9.65 -9.49 11.52
N GLY A 36 9.16 -10.11 12.60
CA GLY A 36 9.61 -11.42 13.05
C GLY A 36 9.33 -12.54 12.04
N ARG A 37 8.29 -12.39 11.21
CA ARG A 37 7.99 -13.31 10.10
C ARG A 37 8.74 -12.96 8.81
N TYR A 38 9.03 -11.68 8.60
CA TYR A 38 9.71 -11.15 7.43
C TYR A 38 10.91 -10.29 7.86
N PRO A 39 12.06 -10.89 8.21
CA PRO A 39 13.21 -10.15 8.75
C PRO A 39 13.79 -9.12 7.76
N ALA A 40 13.57 -9.33 6.46
CA ALA A 40 14.02 -8.38 5.43
C ALA A 40 13.23 -7.04 5.46
N LEU A 41 12.02 -7.04 6.01
CA LEU A 41 11.22 -5.83 6.25
C LEU A 41 11.66 -5.05 7.47
N GLU A 42 12.23 -5.73 8.48
CA GLU A 42 12.60 -5.12 9.76
C GLU A 42 13.48 -3.88 9.55
N GLY A 43 14.55 -4.01 8.74
CA GLY A 43 15.47 -2.91 8.46
C GLY A 43 14.90 -1.77 7.62
N GLN A 44 13.72 -1.93 7.02
CA GLN A 44 13.02 -0.85 6.32
C GLN A 44 11.91 -0.21 7.16
N LEU A 45 11.38 -0.94 8.15
CA LEU A 45 10.34 -0.48 9.06
C LEU A 45 10.91 0.24 10.28
N PHE A 46 12.00 -0.30 10.82
CA PHE A 46 12.62 0.17 12.05
C PHE A 46 14.03 0.70 11.80
N GLU A 47 14.32 1.85 12.40
CA GLU A 47 15.66 2.43 12.44
C GLU A 47 15.96 2.80 13.90
N ASN A 48 16.96 2.15 14.50
CA ASN A 48 17.33 2.33 15.91
C ASN A 48 16.18 2.11 16.92
N GLY A 49 15.21 1.24 16.59
CA GLY A 49 14.07 0.94 17.45
C GLY A 49 12.88 1.90 17.34
N GLU A 50 12.97 2.87 16.43
CA GLU A 50 11.90 3.80 16.06
C GLU A 50 11.41 3.56 14.62
N ILE A 51 10.31 4.21 14.23
CA ILE A 51 9.80 4.16 12.86
C ILE A 51 10.82 4.81 11.92
N ALA A 52 11.33 4.05 10.95
CA ALA A 52 12.32 4.51 9.99
C ALA A 52 11.82 5.75 9.23
N ALA A 53 12.70 6.72 8.99
CA ALA A 53 12.35 7.93 8.22
C ALA A 53 11.92 7.62 6.77
N PHE A 54 12.29 6.44 6.26
CA PHE A 54 11.93 5.96 4.93
C PHE A 54 10.46 5.54 4.79
N VAL A 55 9.76 5.27 5.89
CA VAL A 55 8.36 4.83 5.89
C VAL A 55 7.50 5.66 6.85
N ASN A 56 6.28 5.94 6.42
CA ASN A 56 5.22 6.51 7.22
C ASN A 56 4.18 5.44 7.49
N VAL A 57 3.71 5.38 8.73
CA VAL A 57 2.77 4.37 9.19
C VAL A 57 1.46 5.07 9.51
N TYR A 58 0.37 4.56 8.93
CA TYR A 58 -0.97 5.10 9.15
C TYR A 58 -1.86 4.04 9.80
N LEU A 59 -2.63 4.45 10.79
CA LEU A 59 -3.63 3.63 11.45
C LEU A 59 -5.02 4.16 11.11
N GLY A 60 -5.82 3.38 10.37
CA GLY A 60 -7.16 3.81 9.96
C GLY A 60 -7.19 5.06 9.05
N GLY A 61 -6.04 5.46 8.50
CA GLY A 61 -5.88 6.67 7.68
C GLY A 61 -5.22 7.86 8.39
N GLU A 62 -4.96 7.75 9.70
CA GLU A 62 -4.27 8.78 10.49
C GLU A 62 -2.79 8.42 10.68
N ASP A 63 -1.89 9.42 10.60
CA ASP A 63 -0.45 9.19 10.78
C ASP A 63 -0.13 8.91 12.26
N VAL A 64 0.50 7.77 12.54
CA VAL A 64 0.80 7.36 13.91
C VAL A 64 1.76 8.31 14.63
N ARG A 65 2.60 9.06 13.92
CA ARG A 65 3.49 10.07 14.51
C ARG A 65 2.73 11.26 15.08
N THR A 66 1.49 11.48 14.65
CA THR A 66 0.59 12.50 15.19
C THR A 66 -0.25 12.00 16.36
N LEU A 67 -0.27 10.68 16.56
CA LEU A 67 -0.91 9.97 17.68
C LEU A 67 0.14 9.67 18.76
N ASP A 68 0.12 8.46 19.34
CA ASP A 68 1.07 7.98 20.35
C ASP A 68 2.27 7.24 19.73
N GLY A 69 2.54 7.43 18.43
CA GLY A 69 3.63 6.77 17.72
C GLY A 69 3.46 5.24 17.68
N LEU A 70 4.52 4.52 18.03
CA LEU A 70 4.55 3.06 18.08
C LEU A 70 3.61 2.46 19.16
N ASP A 71 3.32 3.22 20.21
CA ASP A 71 2.46 2.79 21.31
C ASP A 71 0.96 2.99 21.03
N THR A 72 0.62 3.56 19.86
CA THR A 72 -0.77 3.74 19.42
C THR A 72 -1.51 2.41 19.40
N ARG A 73 -2.68 2.35 20.04
CA ARG A 73 -3.53 1.15 20.02
C ARG A 73 -4.21 0.93 18.68
N VAL A 74 -4.10 -0.28 18.17
CA VAL A 74 -4.60 -0.64 16.85
C VAL A 74 -6.12 -0.87 16.85
N ASN A 75 -6.67 -1.41 17.94
CA ASN A 75 -8.12 -1.62 18.16
C ASN A 75 -8.88 -2.27 16.97
N GLY A 76 -8.20 -3.11 16.18
CA GLY A 76 -8.76 -3.75 14.98
C GLY A 76 -8.80 -2.87 13.71
N SER A 77 -8.29 -1.65 13.78
CA SER A 77 -8.08 -0.78 12.62
C SER A 77 -6.98 -1.31 11.72
N SER A 78 -7.05 -1.04 10.42
CA SER A 78 -6.02 -1.43 9.46
C SER A 78 -4.80 -0.51 9.52
N VAL A 79 -3.61 -1.09 9.41
CA VAL A 79 -2.33 -0.37 9.30
C VAL A 79 -1.94 -0.26 7.83
N ILE A 80 -1.47 0.91 7.41
CA ILE A 80 -1.01 1.18 6.04
C ILE A 80 0.42 1.72 6.10
N LEU A 81 1.31 1.10 5.33
CA LEU A 81 2.69 1.55 5.18
C LEU A 81 2.82 2.38 3.89
N LEU A 82 3.38 3.58 3.99
CA LEU A 82 3.67 4.46 2.86
C LEU A 82 5.14 4.85 2.83
N PRO A 83 5.87 4.63 1.72
CA PRO A 83 7.24 5.10 1.62
C PRO A 83 7.28 6.64 1.60
N ALA A 84 8.23 7.24 2.33
CA ALA A 84 8.39 8.69 2.43
C ALA A 84 8.69 9.36 1.07
N MET A 85 9.21 8.58 0.11
CA MET A 85 9.47 9.00 -1.28
C MET A 85 8.23 8.91 -2.19
N ALA A 86 7.02 8.68 -1.67
CA ALA A 86 5.80 8.51 -2.47
C ALA A 86 5.25 9.84 -3.04
N GLY A 87 6.03 10.50 -3.90
CA GLY A 87 5.51 11.41 -4.91
C GLY A 87 5.18 10.63 -6.20
N GLY A 88 3.99 10.03 -6.29
CA GLY A 88 3.55 9.35 -7.52
C GLY A 88 2.24 8.56 -7.35
N ALA A 89 1.18 9.03 -8.01
CA ALA A 89 -0.19 8.53 -7.91
C ALA A 89 -0.41 7.16 -8.63
N PRO A 90 -1.64 6.59 -8.62
CA PRO A 90 -2.12 5.55 -7.72
C PRO A 90 -2.26 4.18 -8.41
N ALA A 91 -1.74 3.11 -7.82
CA ALA A 91 -1.98 1.76 -8.34
C ALA A 91 -3.23 1.14 -7.70
N SER A 92 -4.40 1.49 -8.25
CA SER A 92 -5.61 0.67 -8.12
C SER A 92 -5.99 0.15 -9.52
N PRO A 93 -5.57 -1.06 -9.92
CA PRO A 93 -6.07 -1.68 -11.14
C PRO A 93 -7.37 -2.41 -10.79
N ALA A 94 -8.47 -1.66 -10.67
CA ALA A 94 -9.82 -2.23 -10.62
C ALA A 94 -10.83 -1.31 -11.32
N ALA A 95 -10.48 -0.86 -12.53
CA ALA A 95 -11.43 -0.32 -13.50
C ALA A 95 -10.85 -0.43 -14.93
N LEU A 96 -10.37 -1.62 -15.33
CA LEU A 96 -10.08 -1.89 -16.74
C LEU A 96 -11.34 -2.45 -17.41
N GLY A 97 -12.37 -1.60 -17.50
CA GLY A 97 -13.45 -1.78 -18.47
C GLY A 97 -12.94 -1.35 -19.83
N SER A 98 -12.56 -2.33 -20.65
CA SER A 98 -12.01 -2.17 -22.00
C SER A 98 -12.84 -1.21 -22.87
N ARG A 99 -12.24 -0.09 -23.28
CA ARG A 99 -12.61 0.59 -24.53
C ARG A 99 -11.58 0.26 -25.60
N ARG A 100 -11.99 -0.39 -26.69
CA ARG A 100 -11.71 0.02 -28.09
C ARG A 100 -11.99 -1.11 -29.11
N ALA A 101 -12.75 -0.75 -30.15
CA ALA A 101 -12.37 -0.80 -31.58
C ALA A 101 -13.62 -0.43 -32.41
N LYS A 102 -13.63 0.32 -33.50
CA LYS A 102 -12.69 1.15 -34.26
C LYS A 102 -13.59 2.06 -35.13
N SER A 103 -13.22 3.34 -35.25
CA SER A 103 -13.70 4.22 -36.31
C SER A 103 -12.90 3.95 -37.60
N SER A 104 -13.44 4.43 -38.72
CA SER A 104 -12.79 4.73 -40.01
C SER A 104 -13.13 3.73 -41.12
N SER A 105 -13.52 4.12 -42.33
CA SER A 105 -13.84 5.42 -42.97
C SER A 105 -14.07 5.07 -44.45
N ALA A 106 -14.54 6.08 -45.17
CA ALA A 106 -14.43 6.26 -46.61
C ALA A 106 -15.53 5.63 -47.50
N GLU A 107 -16.05 6.27 -48.54
CA GLU A 107 -16.29 7.66 -48.94
C GLU A 107 -16.62 7.61 -50.45
N ARG A 108 -17.63 8.39 -50.90
CA ARG A 108 -17.91 8.82 -52.30
C ARG A 108 -18.32 7.71 -53.28
N SER A 109 -19.16 7.92 -54.31
CA SER A 109 -19.50 9.12 -55.07
C SER A 109 -20.65 8.80 -56.05
N ARG A 110 -21.58 9.76 -56.24
CA ARG A 110 -22.19 10.22 -57.53
C ARG A 110 -23.20 9.36 -58.33
N GLY A 111 -24.28 10.06 -58.75
CA GLY A 111 -25.03 9.92 -60.03
C GLY A 111 -26.12 8.84 -60.02
N GLY A 112 -27.38 9.06 -60.42
CA GLY A 112 -27.90 9.96 -61.45
C GLY A 112 -28.32 9.14 -62.67
N CYS A 113 -29.59 8.74 -62.74
CA CYS A 113 -30.39 8.49 -63.95
C CYS A 113 -31.87 8.52 -63.56
#